data_AF-A0A9D2MMX8-F1
#
_entry.id   AF-A0A9D2MMX8-F1
#
_cell.length_a   1.000
_cell.length_b   1.000
_cell.length_c   1.000
_cell.angle_alpha   90.00
_cell.angle_beta   90.00
_cell.angle_gamma   90.00
#
_symmetry.space_group_name_H-M   'P 1'
#
loop_
_entity.id
_entity.type
_entity.pdbx_description
1 polymer ?
#
loop_
_entity_poly.entity_id
_entity_poly.type
_entity_poly.pdbx_seq_one_letter_code
_entity_poly.pdbx_strand_id
1 'polypeptide(L)'
;MNTVIFAVVVLAVLGAIFGLVLAIAAKVFAVEVDPREEAILGCLPGANCGGCGFPGCSGYAAAVVKGTAPVNACAAGGDAVAAQIGEIMGVAAGASVKMIAQVHCTGCGQNYKQYNYVGLHDCVAASKLPGGGDLGCSYGCLGLGSCEKACPFDAIHVIDGVAKVDEEKCKACNKCVDVCPRHIIALEPYKTKRHVTIPCSSHDKGVDARKVCDNGCIGCSLCMKNCPKEAITMVNNLAVIDYEKCIGCGICAQKCPRKLITVDGKVPEVKPAAPKAAPAAAAAPKAEAPKAEAPAEPKE
;
A
#
# COMPACT_ATOMS: atom_id res chain seq x y z
N MET A 1 19.72 53.37 47.32
CA MET A 1 20.75 53.29 46.25
C MET A 1 21.52 51.96 46.30
N ASN A 2 22.16 51.59 47.41
CA ASN A 2 22.96 50.35 47.51
C ASN A 2 22.21 49.06 47.15
N THR A 3 20.97 48.87 47.60
CA THR A 3 20.19 47.65 47.34
C THR A 3 19.87 47.45 45.86
N VAL A 4 19.61 48.54 45.13
CA VAL A 4 19.36 48.51 43.68
C VAL A 4 20.65 48.16 42.92
N ILE A 5 21.78 48.74 43.33
CA ILE A 5 23.09 48.43 42.75
C ILE A 5 23.45 46.95 42.98
N PHE A 6 23.23 46.43 44.19
CA PHE A 6 23.44 45.01 44.51
C PHE A 6 22.56 44.08 43.66
N ALA A 7 21.28 44.40 43.47
CA ALA A 7 20.38 43.60 42.64
C ALA A 7 20.84 43.54 41.17
N VAL A 8 21.28 44.68 40.61
CA VAL A 8 21.81 44.76 39.24
C VAL A 8 23.10 43.94 39.10
N VAL A 9 24.02 44.05 40.06
CA VAL A 9 25.28 43.30 40.06
C VAL A 9 25.03 41.79 40.15
N VAL A 10 24.14 41.36 41.04
CA VAL A 10 23.80 39.94 41.20
C VAL A 10 23.18 39.36 39.93
N LEU A 11 22.25 40.08 39.28
CA LEU A 11 21.67 39.66 38.01
C LEU A 11 22.70 39.61 36.88
N ALA A 12 23.62 40.58 36.81
CA ALA A 12 24.68 40.60 35.80
C ALA A 12 25.65 39.42 35.97
N VAL A 13 26.03 39.10 37.22
CA VAL A 13 26.92 37.97 37.53
C VAL A 13 26.23 36.64 37.22
N LEU A 14 24.98 36.45 37.63
CA LEU A 14 24.22 35.24 37.30
C LEU A 14 24.04 35.08 35.79
N GLY A 15 23.74 36.17 35.07
CA GLY A 15 23.63 36.16 33.62
C GLY A 15 24.95 35.77 32.93
N ALA A 16 26.08 36.30 33.40
CA ALA A 16 27.39 35.93 32.89
C ALA A 16 27.74 34.45 33.16
N ILE A 17 27.40 33.94 34.35
CA ILE A 17 27.62 32.53 34.71
C ILE A 17 26.76 31.61 33.84
N PHE A 18 25.45 31.86 33.74
CA PHE A 18 24.57 31.03 32.90
C PHE A 18 24.94 31.12 31.42
N GLY A 19 25.32 32.31 30.93
CA GLY A 19 25.79 32.49 29.56
C GLY A 19 27.07 31.69 29.29
N LEU A 20 28.04 31.70 30.21
CA LEU A 20 29.26 30.91 30.10
C LEU A 20 28.96 29.40 30.08
N VAL A 21 28.10 28.93 30.99
CA VAL A 21 27.70 27.52 31.06
C VAL A 21 27.01 27.09 29.77
N LEU A 22 26.09 27.89 29.22
CA LEU A 22 25.43 27.59 27.95
C LEU A 22 26.40 27.61 26.77
N ALA A 23 27.36 28.54 26.73
CA ALA A 23 28.37 28.58 25.68
C ALA A 23 29.31 27.36 25.72
N ILE A 24 29.70 26.91 26.91
CA ILE A 24 30.49 25.68 27.09
C ILE A 24 29.66 24.47 26.67
N ALA A 25 28.42 24.36 27.13
CA ALA A 25 27.53 23.27 26.74
C ALA A 25 27.33 23.23 25.21
N ALA A 26 27.09 24.37 24.57
CA ALA A 26 26.92 24.45 23.11
C ALA A 26 28.14 23.96 22.33
N LYS A 27 29.37 24.21 22.83
CA LYS A 27 30.59 23.68 22.20
C LYS A 27 30.84 22.21 22.50
N VAL A 28 30.60 21.76 23.73
CA VAL A 28 30.83 20.36 24.13
C VAL A 28 29.84 19.42 23.44
N PHE A 29 28.61 19.87 23.21
CA PHE A 29 27.56 19.10 22.53
C PHE A 29 27.41 19.46 21.05
N ALA A 30 28.37 20.20 20.47
CA ALA A 30 28.37 20.47 19.03
C ALA A 30 28.60 19.15 18.28
N VAL A 31 27.58 18.69 17.56
CA VAL A 31 27.69 17.52 16.70
C VAL A 31 28.26 17.98 15.36
N GLU A 32 29.38 17.40 14.94
CA GLU A 32 29.93 17.63 13.60
C GLU A 32 28.96 17.04 12.57
N VAL A 33 28.33 17.91 11.78
CA VAL A 33 27.48 17.53 10.67
C VAL A 33 28.37 17.35 9.45
N ASP A 34 28.34 16.17 8.84
CA ASP A 34 29.10 15.92 7.61
C ASP A 34 28.55 16.84 6.50
N PRO A 35 29.40 17.59 5.77
CA PRO A 35 28.95 18.49 4.69
C PRO A 35 28.15 17.77 3.59
N ARG A 36 28.27 16.45 3.47
CA ARG A 36 27.44 15.64 2.57
C ARG A 36 25.98 15.58 3.01
N GLU A 37 25.69 15.64 4.30
CA GLU A 37 24.30 15.64 4.79
C GLU A 37 23.55 16.88 4.30
N GLU A 38 24.19 18.05 4.36
CA GLU A 38 23.62 19.31 3.86
C GLU A 38 23.45 19.28 2.33
N ALA A 39 24.43 18.74 1.61
CA ALA A 39 24.35 18.59 0.16
C ALA A 39 23.18 17.68 -0.26
N ILE A 40 23.03 16.53 0.40
CA ILE A 40 21.91 15.61 0.15
C ILE A 40 20.59 16.27 0.54
N LEU A 41 20.53 16.97 1.66
CA LEU A 41 19.33 17.67 2.10
C LEU A 41 18.87 18.72 1.08
N GLY A 42 19.81 19.44 0.46
CA GLY A 42 19.53 20.42 -0.60
C GLY A 42 18.93 19.79 -1.88
N CYS A 43 19.24 18.52 -2.16
CA CYS A 43 18.66 17.77 -3.29
C CYS A 43 17.27 17.21 -2.98
N LEU A 44 16.90 17.07 -1.71
CA LEU A 44 15.62 16.47 -1.32
C LEU A 44 14.45 17.44 -1.50
N PRO A 45 13.24 16.95 -1.82
CA PRO A 45 12.04 17.80 -1.97
C PRO A 45 11.58 18.54 -0.70
N GLY A 46 12.22 18.33 0.46
CA GLY A 46 11.85 18.97 1.73
C GLY A 46 10.48 18.58 2.30
N ALA A 47 9.79 17.60 1.71
CA ALA A 47 8.41 17.26 2.05
C ALA A 47 8.22 16.60 3.44
N ASN A 48 9.30 16.14 4.08
CA ASN A 48 9.30 15.50 5.40
C ASN A 48 8.18 14.47 5.61
N CYS A 49 7.84 13.71 4.57
CA CYS A 49 6.65 12.87 4.55
C CYS A 49 6.83 11.47 5.14
N GLY A 50 8.07 11.06 5.45
CA GLY A 50 8.35 9.75 6.04
C GLY A 50 8.17 8.54 5.10
N GLY A 51 7.78 8.74 3.83
CA GLY A 51 7.54 7.64 2.89
C GLY A 51 8.74 6.73 2.63
N CYS A 52 9.97 7.21 2.85
CA CYS A 52 11.20 6.44 2.76
C CYS A 52 11.55 5.65 4.03
N GLY A 53 10.75 5.73 5.10
CA GLY A 53 10.98 5.03 6.37
C GLY A 53 11.87 5.77 7.38
N PHE A 54 12.30 6.99 7.07
CA PHE A 54 13.17 7.81 7.92
C PHE A 54 12.42 9.02 8.51
N PRO A 55 12.85 9.55 9.68
CA PRO A 55 12.20 10.67 10.36
C PRO A 55 12.50 12.01 9.66
N GLY A 56 11.93 12.19 8.46
CA GLY A 56 12.07 13.39 7.64
C GLY A 56 13.25 13.37 6.68
N CYS A 57 13.42 14.47 5.95
CA CYS A 57 14.44 14.62 4.91
C CYS A 57 15.86 14.65 5.50
N SER A 58 16.06 15.32 6.64
CA SER A 58 17.34 15.34 7.36
C SER A 58 17.71 13.96 7.91
N GLY A 59 16.74 13.25 8.49
CA GLY A 59 16.95 11.87 8.96
C GLY A 59 17.36 10.92 7.83
N TYR A 60 16.76 11.08 6.64
CA TYR A 60 17.16 10.33 5.45
C TYR A 60 18.57 10.72 4.97
N ALA A 61 18.88 12.01 4.88
CA ALA A 61 20.19 12.49 4.47
C ALA A 61 21.31 11.93 5.36
N ALA A 62 21.15 12.01 6.68
CA ALA A 62 22.09 11.45 7.65
C ALA A 62 22.23 9.92 7.52
N ALA A 63 21.13 9.21 7.25
CA ALA A 63 21.16 7.75 7.07
C ALA A 63 21.86 7.34 5.77
N VAL A 64 21.72 8.12 4.70
CA VAL A 64 22.45 7.90 3.45
C VAL A 64 23.95 8.08 3.66
N VAL A 65 24.38 9.16 4.33
CA VAL A 65 25.81 9.40 4.62
C VAL A 65 26.39 8.28 5.49
N LYS A 66 25.63 7.79 6.47
CA LYS A 66 26.02 6.64 7.33
C LYS A 66 25.99 5.29 6.62
N GLY A 67 25.53 5.23 5.36
CA GLY A 67 25.41 3.99 4.59
C GLY A 67 24.30 3.04 5.07
N THR A 68 23.40 3.51 5.93
CA THR A 68 22.28 2.71 6.45
C THR A 68 21.02 2.85 5.59
N ALA A 69 21.00 3.77 4.63
CA ALA A 69 19.89 3.98 3.69
C ALA A 69 20.37 3.93 2.23
N PRO A 70 19.57 3.38 1.30
CA PRO A 70 19.89 3.41 -0.12
C PRO A 70 19.66 4.83 -0.69
N VAL A 71 20.47 5.22 -1.69
CA VAL A 71 20.44 6.55 -2.32
C VAL A 71 19.16 6.84 -3.13
N ASN A 72 18.39 5.79 -3.43
CA ASN A 72 17.17 5.86 -4.25
C ASN A 72 15.88 5.64 -3.43
N ALA A 73 15.93 5.78 -2.10
CA ALA A 73 14.76 5.55 -1.23
C ALA A 73 13.71 6.66 -1.32
N CYS A 74 14.07 7.86 -1.79
CA CYS A 74 13.17 9.00 -1.84
C CYS A 74 12.16 8.89 -3.01
N ALA A 75 11.04 8.21 -2.78
CA ALA A 75 9.98 8.08 -3.79
C ALA A 75 9.43 9.43 -4.29
N ALA A 76 9.41 10.46 -3.42
CA ALA A 76 8.95 11.80 -3.79
C ALA A 76 9.92 12.54 -4.72
N GLY A 77 11.22 12.32 -4.56
CA GLY A 77 12.27 12.87 -5.43
C GLY A 77 12.48 12.08 -6.71
N GLY A 78 12.16 10.78 -6.69
CA GLY A 78 12.29 9.88 -7.83
C GLY A 78 13.73 9.72 -8.31
N ASP A 79 13.89 9.28 -9.56
CA ASP A 79 15.20 8.97 -10.14
C ASP A 79 16.12 10.19 -10.25
N ALA A 80 15.56 11.40 -10.43
CA ALA A 80 16.34 12.64 -10.52
C ALA A 80 17.10 12.94 -9.22
N VAL A 81 16.41 12.85 -8.08
CA VAL A 81 17.03 13.04 -6.76
C VAL A 81 17.95 11.88 -6.42
N ALA A 82 17.58 10.64 -6.79
CA ALA A 82 18.44 9.48 -6.59
C ALA A 82 19.79 9.62 -7.31
N ALA A 83 19.79 10.15 -8.55
CA ALA A 83 21.00 10.40 -9.31
C ALA A 83 21.91 11.45 -8.64
N GLN A 84 21.33 12.57 -8.20
CA GLN A 84 22.08 13.62 -7.49
C GLN A 84 22.70 13.10 -6.18
N ILE A 85 21.95 12.33 -5.40
CA ILE A 85 22.46 11.72 -4.16
C ILE A 85 23.55 10.68 -4.48
N GLY A 86 23.38 9.91 -5.56
CA GLY A 86 24.38 8.97 -6.05
C GLY A 86 25.69 9.64 -6.43
N GLU A 87 25.65 10.80 -7.09
CA GLU A 87 26.84 11.62 -7.41
C GLU A 87 27.55 12.11 -6.15
N ILE A 88 26.80 12.59 -5.14
CA ILE A 88 27.37 13.05 -3.86
C ILE A 88 28.04 11.89 -3.10
N MET A 89 27.43 10.71 -3.12
CA MET A 89 27.91 9.53 -2.40
C MET A 89 28.92 8.70 -3.20
N GLY A 90 29.16 9.02 -4.48
CA GLY A 90 30.03 8.26 -5.37
C GLY A 90 29.53 6.85 -5.72
N VAL A 91 28.21 6.62 -5.66
CA VAL A 91 27.58 5.33 -5.96
C VAL A 91 26.57 5.46 -7.08
N ALA A 92 26.51 4.46 -7.97
CA ALA A 92 25.50 4.42 -9.01
C ALA A 92 24.10 4.26 -8.38
N ALA A 93 23.20 5.20 -8.65
CA ALA A 93 21.81 5.08 -8.25
C ALA A 93 21.17 3.91 -9.00
N GLY A 94 20.80 2.85 -8.27
CA GLY A 94 20.01 1.75 -8.82
C GLY A 94 18.61 2.24 -9.25
N ALA A 95 18.02 1.58 -10.23
CA ALA A 95 16.67 1.91 -10.69
C ALA A 95 15.67 1.85 -9.52
N SER A 96 14.94 2.95 -9.28
CA SER A 96 13.87 2.97 -8.30
C SER A 96 12.58 2.45 -8.95
N VAL A 97 11.86 1.56 -8.25
CA VAL A 97 10.54 1.13 -8.73
C VAL A 97 9.55 2.20 -8.29
N LYS A 98 8.92 2.90 -9.26
CA LYS A 98 7.87 3.87 -8.97
C LYS A 98 6.73 3.16 -8.23
N MET A 99 6.42 3.60 -7.02
CA MET A 99 5.28 3.13 -6.25
C MET A 99 4.13 4.12 -6.43
N ILE A 100 2.89 3.64 -6.45
CA ILE A 100 1.67 4.46 -6.45
C ILE A 100 0.73 4.00 -5.35
N ALA A 101 -0.08 4.93 -4.84
CA ALA A 101 -1.21 4.57 -3.99
C ALA A 101 -2.34 4.01 -4.85
N GLN A 102 -2.81 2.82 -4.54
CA GLN A 102 -3.93 2.18 -5.19
C GLN A 102 -5.09 2.05 -4.21
N VAL A 103 -6.29 2.39 -4.64
CA VAL A 103 -7.51 2.25 -3.84
C VAL A 103 -8.17 0.92 -4.19
N HIS A 104 -8.32 0.05 -3.18
CA HIS A 104 -8.94 -1.26 -3.29
C HIS A 104 -10.47 -1.20 -3.15
N CYS A 105 -11.09 -0.29 -3.90
CA CYS A 105 -12.55 -0.20 -3.99
C CYS A 105 -12.95 0.41 -5.33
N THR A 106 -13.91 -0.20 -6.02
CA THR A 106 -14.48 0.32 -7.28
C THR A 106 -15.69 1.22 -7.10
N GLY A 107 -16.28 1.30 -5.91
CA GLY A 107 -17.50 2.09 -5.65
C GLY A 107 -18.82 1.39 -5.96
N CYS A 108 -18.78 0.11 -6.33
CA CYS A 108 -19.96 -0.74 -6.51
C CYS A 108 -20.94 -0.76 -5.31
N GLY A 109 -20.48 -0.42 -4.11
CA GLY A 109 -21.27 -0.45 -2.88
C GLY A 109 -22.05 0.82 -2.62
N GLN A 110 -21.81 1.93 -3.34
CA GLN A 110 -22.39 3.25 -3.00
C GLN A 110 -23.92 3.29 -3.03
N ASN A 111 -24.55 2.38 -3.77
CA ASN A 111 -26.00 2.22 -3.83
C ASN A 111 -26.59 1.45 -2.63
N TYR A 112 -25.75 0.73 -1.87
CA TYR A 112 -26.16 -0.11 -0.75
C TYR A 112 -25.85 0.59 0.57
N LYS A 113 -26.66 1.59 0.91
CA LYS A 113 -26.53 2.31 2.19
C LYS A 113 -27.45 1.72 3.26
N GLN A 114 -26.91 1.53 4.46
CA GLN A 114 -27.67 1.06 5.62
C GLN A 114 -28.43 2.18 6.32
N TYR A 115 -27.92 3.42 6.25
CA TYR A 115 -28.56 4.63 6.74
C TYR A 115 -28.02 5.85 5.97
N ASN A 116 -28.65 7.01 6.14
CA ASN A 116 -28.13 8.26 5.58
C ASN A 116 -27.18 8.93 6.58
N TYR A 117 -25.91 9.10 6.22
CA TYR A 117 -24.96 9.82 7.05
C TYR A 117 -25.11 11.32 6.89
N VAL A 118 -25.46 12.01 7.97
CA VAL A 118 -25.47 13.47 8.05
C VAL A 118 -24.50 13.87 9.16
N GLY A 119 -23.31 14.33 8.76
CA GLY A 119 -22.24 14.64 9.69
C GLY A 119 -21.06 15.32 9.00
N LEU A 120 -19.91 15.30 9.68
CA LEU A 120 -18.68 15.87 9.15
C LEU A 120 -18.22 15.09 7.92
N HIS A 121 -17.74 15.80 6.90
CA HIS A 121 -17.17 15.18 5.71
C HIS A 121 -15.77 14.62 6.01
N ASP A 122 -15.73 13.54 6.79
CA ASP A 122 -14.54 12.83 7.26
C ASP A 122 -14.82 11.33 7.46
N CYS A 123 -14.07 10.50 6.75
CA CYS A 123 -14.13 9.04 6.84
C CYS A 123 -13.83 8.55 8.26
N VAL A 124 -12.91 9.20 9.00
CA VAL A 124 -12.51 8.78 10.35
C VAL A 124 -13.65 9.01 11.36
N ALA A 125 -14.40 10.10 11.20
CA ALA A 125 -15.60 10.34 11.98
C ALA A 125 -16.70 9.32 11.64
N ALA A 126 -16.97 9.11 10.35
CA ALA A 126 -18.00 8.19 9.90
C ALA A 126 -17.70 6.72 10.24
N SER A 127 -16.42 6.31 10.23
CA SER A 127 -16.04 4.93 10.56
C SER A 127 -16.27 4.54 12.03
N LYS A 128 -16.51 5.52 12.91
CA LYS A 128 -16.83 5.29 14.32
C LYS A 128 -18.31 5.04 14.57
N LEU A 129 -19.16 5.26 13.56
CA LEU A 129 -20.57 4.95 13.66
C LEU A 129 -20.83 3.44 13.55
N PRO A 130 -21.99 2.95 14.02
CA PRO A 130 -22.39 1.56 13.83
C PRO A 130 -22.25 1.12 12.38
N GLY A 131 -21.71 -0.09 12.17
CA GLY A 131 -21.44 -0.64 10.83
C GLY A 131 -20.23 -0.04 10.12
N GLY A 132 -19.45 0.83 10.77
CA GLY A 132 -18.25 1.43 10.20
C GLY A 132 -18.52 2.49 9.13
N GLY A 133 -19.71 3.10 9.13
CA GLY A 133 -20.19 4.12 8.19
C GLY A 133 -21.53 3.76 7.55
N ASP A 134 -22.04 4.63 6.68
CA ASP A 134 -23.34 4.48 5.99
C ASP A 134 -23.34 3.38 4.92
N LEU A 135 -22.17 2.97 4.44
CA LEU A 135 -22.03 1.93 3.43
C LEU A 135 -22.31 0.54 4.03
N GLY A 136 -23.15 -0.25 3.37
CA GLY A 136 -23.46 -1.62 3.79
C GLY A 136 -22.27 -2.59 3.68
N CYS A 137 -21.29 -2.27 2.84
CA CYS A 137 -20.00 -2.97 2.84
C CYS A 137 -19.06 -2.34 3.87
N SER A 138 -18.61 -3.12 4.86
CA SER A 138 -17.66 -2.66 5.90
C SER A 138 -16.26 -2.35 5.37
N TYR A 139 -15.91 -2.90 4.20
CA TYR A 139 -14.58 -2.81 3.57
C TYR A 139 -14.53 -1.89 2.34
N GLY A 140 -15.60 -1.12 2.09
CA GLY A 140 -15.67 -0.22 0.93
C GLY A 140 -15.14 1.19 1.23
N CYS A 141 -14.94 2.01 0.19
CA CYS A 141 -14.64 3.43 0.38
C CYS A 141 -15.88 4.17 0.90
N LEU A 142 -15.75 5.00 1.94
CA LEU A 142 -16.84 5.83 2.46
C LEU A 142 -17.08 7.10 1.63
N GLY A 143 -16.13 7.51 0.80
CA GLY A 143 -16.30 8.68 -0.07
C GLY A 143 -16.29 10.05 0.64
N LEU A 144 -15.84 10.14 1.90
CA LEU A 144 -15.83 11.40 2.65
C LEU A 144 -14.50 12.19 2.58
N GLY A 145 -13.53 11.73 1.80
CA GLY A 145 -12.38 12.55 1.39
C GLY A 145 -11.30 12.81 2.45
N SER A 146 -11.18 12.01 3.53
CA SER A 146 -10.06 12.16 4.48
C SER A 146 -8.69 11.96 3.81
N CYS A 147 -8.61 11.04 2.85
CA CYS A 147 -7.39 10.79 2.08
C CYS A 147 -7.04 11.94 1.12
N GLU A 148 -8.05 12.61 0.55
CA GLU A 148 -7.88 13.83 -0.26
C GLU A 148 -7.31 14.97 0.59
N LYS A 149 -7.90 15.22 1.77
CA LYS A 149 -7.39 16.22 2.73
C LYS A 149 -5.97 15.93 3.23
N ALA A 150 -5.59 14.65 3.31
CA ALA A 150 -4.27 14.25 3.79
C ALA A 150 -3.16 14.33 2.72
N CYS A 151 -3.52 14.48 1.44
CA CYS A 151 -2.57 14.42 0.34
C CYS A 151 -1.93 15.81 0.08
N PRO A 152 -0.62 16.00 0.35
CA PRO A 152 0.03 17.29 0.11
C PRO A 152 0.35 17.54 -1.37
N PHE A 153 0.20 16.52 -2.21
CA PHE A 153 0.54 16.55 -3.64
C PHE A 153 -0.69 16.60 -4.54
N ASP A 154 -1.89 16.72 -3.96
CA ASP A 154 -3.14 16.79 -4.72
C ASP A 154 -3.32 15.59 -5.69
N ALA A 155 -2.89 14.41 -5.24
CA ALA A 155 -2.82 13.21 -6.05
C ALA A 155 -4.02 12.26 -5.86
N ILE A 156 -5.00 12.60 -5.02
CA ILE A 156 -6.14 11.73 -4.75
C ILE A 156 -7.39 12.56 -4.57
N HIS A 157 -8.45 12.21 -5.31
CA HIS A 157 -9.72 12.92 -5.32
C HIS A 157 -10.89 11.96 -5.19
N VAL A 158 -11.92 12.35 -4.46
CA VAL A 158 -13.15 11.56 -4.40
C VAL A 158 -14.04 11.89 -5.60
N ILE A 159 -14.25 10.91 -6.47
CA ILE A 159 -15.11 10.99 -7.65
C ILE A 159 -16.14 9.87 -7.56
N ASP A 160 -17.43 10.21 -7.67
CA ASP A 160 -18.55 9.25 -7.57
C ASP A 160 -18.58 8.48 -6.23
N GLY A 161 -18.21 9.15 -5.13
CA GLY A 161 -18.17 8.55 -3.79
C GLY A 161 -16.98 7.61 -3.54
N VAL A 162 -16.00 7.55 -4.44
CA VAL A 162 -14.77 6.77 -4.26
C VAL A 162 -13.52 7.58 -4.54
N ALA A 163 -12.50 7.39 -3.71
CA ALA A 163 -11.19 7.98 -3.93
C ALA A 163 -10.51 7.35 -5.16
N LYS A 164 -10.14 8.18 -6.13
CA LYS A 164 -9.34 7.83 -7.31
C LYS A 164 -8.00 8.56 -7.20
N VAL A 165 -6.91 7.84 -7.49
CA VAL A 165 -5.54 8.35 -7.39
C VAL A 165 -5.05 8.75 -8.78
N ASP A 166 -4.42 9.92 -8.87
CA ASP A 166 -3.66 10.37 -10.02
C ASP A 166 -2.24 9.78 -9.94
N GLU A 167 -1.94 8.88 -10.87
CA GLU A 167 -0.70 8.12 -10.95
C GLU A 167 0.53 9.00 -11.25
N GLU A 168 0.33 10.17 -11.86
CA GLU A 168 1.43 11.09 -12.22
C GLU A 168 1.82 11.97 -11.04
N LYS A 169 0.81 12.45 -10.30
CA LYS A 169 1.02 13.28 -9.11
C LYS A 169 1.42 12.46 -7.88
N CYS A 170 1.03 11.19 -7.80
CA CYS A 170 1.30 10.37 -6.62
C CYS A 170 2.80 10.16 -6.39
N LYS A 171 3.24 10.48 -5.16
CA LYS A 171 4.64 10.39 -4.70
C LYS A 171 4.90 9.25 -3.71
N ALA A 172 3.94 8.33 -3.54
CA ALA A 172 4.01 7.20 -2.61
C ALA A 172 4.44 7.56 -1.17
N CYS A 173 3.85 8.63 -0.62
CA CYS A 173 4.21 9.15 0.70
C CYS A 173 3.49 8.48 1.90
N ASN A 174 2.71 7.42 1.69
CA ASN A 174 1.89 6.69 2.67
C ASN A 174 0.80 7.47 3.44
N LYS A 175 0.76 8.80 3.40
CA LYS A 175 -0.25 9.59 4.15
C LYS A 175 -1.71 9.18 3.92
N CYS A 176 -2.07 8.79 2.70
CA CYS A 176 -3.41 8.32 2.38
C CYS A 176 -3.72 6.92 2.93
N VAL A 177 -2.71 6.06 3.05
CA VAL A 177 -2.79 4.72 3.66
C VAL A 177 -3.05 4.86 5.16
N ASP A 178 -2.30 5.74 5.81
CA ASP A 178 -2.36 5.93 7.27
C ASP A 178 -3.69 6.53 7.74
N VAL A 179 -4.23 7.49 6.98
CA VAL A 179 -5.49 8.16 7.35
C VAL A 179 -6.74 7.32 7.03
N CYS A 180 -6.61 6.28 6.21
CA CYS A 180 -7.77 5.50 5.77
C CYS A 180 -8.25 4.57 6.91
N PRO A 181 -9.42 4.83 7.53
CA PRO A 181 -9.87 4.03 8.67
C PRO A 181 -10.30 2.60 8.29
N ARG A 182 -10.48 2.33 7.00
CA ARG A 182 -10.83 1.01 6.46
C ARG A 182 -9.62 0.29 5.84
N HIS A 183 -8.44 0.92 5.85
CA HIS A 183 -7.18 0.37 5.32
C HIS A 183 -7.29 -0.22 3.89
N ILE A 184 -8.08 0.43 3.03
CA ILE A 184 -8.32 -0.02 1.65
C ILE A 184 -7.34 0.58 0.64
N ILE A 185 -6.43 1.44 1.08
CA ILE A 185 -5.44 2.08 0.20
C ILE A 185 -4.10 1.41 0.49
N ALA A 186 -3.42 0.93 -0.54
CA ALA A 186 -2.10 0.33 -0.41
C ALA A 186 -1.13 0.91 -1.43
N LEU A 187 0.17 0.89 -1.13
CA LEU A 187 1.19 1.22 -2.11
C LEU A 187 1.51 -0.01 -2.96
N GLU A 188 1.40 0.14 -4.27
CA GLU A 188 1.70 -0.90 -5.24
C GLU A 188 2.79 -0.42 -6.22
N PRO A 189 3.69 -1.30 -6.67
CA PRO A 189 4.67 -0.94 -7.68
C PRO A 189 3.98 -0.69 -9.02
N TYR A 190 4.16 0.51 -9.55
CA TYR A 190 3.68 0.90 -10.86
C TYR A 190 4.59 0.33 -11.94
N LYS A 191 4.17 -0.77 -12.56
CA LYS A 191 4.85 -1.33 -13.72
C LYS A 191 4.43 -0.57 -14.97
N THR A 192 5.30 0.29 -15.48
CA THR A 192 5.11 1.11 -16.70
C THR A 192 4.72 0.33 -17.96
N LYS A 193 4.87 -1.00 -18.00
CA LYS A 193 4.42 -1.82 -19.13
C LYS A 193 2.93 -2.18 -19.06
N ARG A 194 2.45 -2.68 -17.92
CA ARG A 194 1.03 -3.01 -17.62
C ARG A 194 0.87 -3.16 -16.11
N HIS A 195 0.08 -2.30 -15.48
CA HIS A 195 -0.31 -2.42 -14.09
C HIS A 195 -1.61 -3.24 -13.99
N VAL A 196 -1.62 -4.23 -13.11
CA VAL A 196 -2.76 -5.13 -12.87
C VAL A 196 -3.08 -5.02 -11.40
N THR A 197 -4.31 -4.62 -11.09
CA THR A 197 -4.72 -4.45 -9.68
C THR A 197 -6.09 -5.08 -9.43
N ILE A 198 -6.33 -5.44 -8.18
CA ILE A 198 -7.59 -6.00 -7.70
C ILE A 198 -8.24 -4.93 -6.82
N PRO A 199 -9.17 -4.13 -7.38
CA PRO A 199 -9.76 -3.00 -6.66
C PRO A 199 -10.87 -3.43 -5.69
N CYS A 200 -10.57 -4.34 -4.76
CA CYS A 200 -11.49 -4.80 -3.71
C CYS A 200 -10.72 -5.17 -2.44
N SER A 201 -11.27 -4.82 -1.28
CA SER A 201 -10.73 -5.16 0.03
C SER A 201 -11.69 -6.00 0.89
N SER A 202 -12.83 -6.46 0.34
CA SER A 202 -13.79 -7.25 1.11
C SER A 202 -13.28 -8.67 1.36
N HIS A 203 -13.39 -9.08 2.62
CA HIS A 203 -13.09 -10.44 3.09
C HIS A 203 -14.36 -11.29 3.28
N ASP A 204 -15.52 -10.72 2.94
CA ASP A 204 -16.82 -11.38 3.08
C ASP A 204 -16.92 -12.59 2.15
N LYS A 205 -17.71 -13.58 2.56
CA LYS A 205 -18.03 -14.70 1.68
C LYS A 205 -18.79 -14.17 0.46
N GLY A 206 -18.53 -14.75 -0.71
CA GLY A 206 -19.08 -14.24 -1.97
C GLY A 206 -20.61 -14.11 -2.03
N VAL A 207 -21.36 -14.87 -1.22
CA VAL A 207 -22.82 -14.72 -1.10
C VAL A 207 -23.20 -13.42 -0.39
N ASP A 208 -22.50 -13.07 0.68
CA ASP A 208 -22.77 -11.87 1.47
C ASP A 208 -22.23 -10.62 0.78
N ALA A 209 -21.04 -10.72 0.17
CA ALA A 209 -20.48 -9.64 -0.65
C ALA A 209 -21.42 -9.22 -1.80
N ARG A 210 -22.14 -10.17 -2.42
CA ARG A 210 -23.11 -9.89 -3.50
C ARG A 210 -24.35 -9.13 -3.04
N LYS A 211 -24.71 -9.19 -1.76
CA LYS A 211 -25.86 -8.44 -1.22
C LYS A 211 -25.54 -6.96 -1.06
N VAL A 212 -24.26 -6.60 -0.96
CA VAL A 212 -23.80 -5.25 -0.60
C VAL A 212 -22.85 -4.62 -1.63
N CYS A 213 -22.51 -5.32 -2.72
CA CYS A 213 -21.70 -4.78 -3.81
C CYS A 213 -21.89 -5.54 -5.13
N ASP A 214 -22.07 -4.77 -6.19
CA ASP A 214 -22.32 -5.25 -7.56
C ASP A 214 -21.06 -5.66 -8.34
N ASN A 215 -19.86 -5.44 -7.81
CA ASN A 215 -18.61 -5.76 -8.51
C ASN A 215 -17.50 -6.28 -7.58
N GLY A 216 -17.87 -6.87 -6.44
CA GLY A 216 -16.92 -7.28 -5.40
C GLY A 216 -16.21 -8.60 -5.70
N CYS A 217 -15.06 -8.83 -5.06
CA CYS A 217 -14.42 -10.14 -5.08
C CYS A 217 -15.31 -11.15 -4.37
N ILE A 218 -15.49 -12.33 -4.96
CA ILE A 218 -16.35 -13.39 -4.42
C ILE A 218 -15.56 -14.61 -3.94
N GLY A 219 -14.22 -14.55 -3.94
CA GLY A 219 -13.37 -15.65 -3.48
C GLY A 219 -13.36 -16.90 -4.36
N CYS A 220 -13.67 -16.79 -5.65
CA CYS A 220 -13.81 -17.97 -6.55
C CYS A 220 -12.48 -18.66 -6.96
N SER A 221 -11.33 -18.07 -6.64
CA SER A 221 -9.98 -18.58 -6.96
C SER A 221 -9.67 -18.81 -8.45
N LEU A 222 -10.50 -18.33 -9.38
CA LEU A 222 -10.27 -18.47 -10.83
C LEU A 222 -9.06 -17.66 -11.31
N CYS A 223 -8.82 -16.49 -10.73
CA CYS A 223 -7.64 -15.68 -11.01
C CYS A 223 -6.33 -16.39 -10.60
N MET A 224 -6.32 -17.01 -9.43
CA MET A 224 -5.20 -17.82 -8.92
C MET A 224 -4.89 -19.00 -9.86
N LYS A 225 -5.90 -19.80 -10.21
CA LYS A 225 -5.73 -21.00 -11.06
C LYS A 225 -5.27 -20.70 -12.49
N ASN A 226 -5.64 -19.54 -13.04
CA ASN A 226 -5.30 -19.16 -14.41
C ASN A 226 -4.03 -18.28 -14.50
N CYS A 227 -3.37 -17.99 -13.38
CA CYS A 227 -2.15 -17.19 -13.39
C CYS A 227 -0.96 -18.05 -13.82
N PRO A 228 -0.29 -17.77 -14.96
CA PRO A 228 0.80 -18.61 -15.47
C PRO A 228 2.07 -18.56 -14.61
N LYS A 229 2.17 -17.58 -13.70
CA LYS A 229 3.29 -17.39 -12.77
C LYS A 229 2.89 -17.58 -11.32
N GLU A 230 1.66 -18.04 -11.06
CA GLU A 230 1.14 -18.27 -9.70
C GLU A 230 1.28 -17.06 -8.78
N ALA A 231 1.23 -15.86 -9.37
CA ALA A 231 1.43 -14.59 -8.68
C ALA A 231 0.21 -14.11 -7.86
N ILE A 232 -0.86 -14.90 -7.77
CA ILE A 232 -2.08 -14.52 -7.06
C ILE A 232 -2.35 -15.56 -5.99
N THR A 233 -2.54 -15.12 -4.74
CA THR A 233 -2.91 -15.96 -3.62
C THR A 233 -4.29 -15.58 -3.10
N MET A 234 -4.96 -16.52 -2.44
CA MET A 234 -6.26 -16.29 -1.81
C MET A 234 -6.06 -16.18 -0.30
N VAL A 235 -6.38 -15.01 0.26
CA VAL A 235 -6.30 -14.72 1.69
C VAL A 235 -7.66 -14.24 2.15
N ASN A 236 -8.31 -14.96 3.07
CA ASN A 236 -9.61 -14.59 3.64
C ASN A 236 -10.67 -14.24 2.56
N ASN A 237 -10.87 -15.12 1.58
CA ASN A 237 -11.78 -14.92 0.43
C ASN A 237 -11.43 -13.75 -0.52
N LEU A 238 -10.31 -13.07 -0.30
CA LEU A 238 -9.81 -12.00 -1.17
C LEU A 238 -8.60 -12.49 -1.97
N ALA A 239 -8.52 -12.07 -3.23
CA ALA A 239 -7.36 -12.33 -4.07
C ALA A 239 -6.30 -11.24 -3.84
N VAL A 240 -5.07 -11.65 -3.56
CA VAL A 240 -3.91 -10.77 -3.32
C VAL A 240 -2.85 -11.06 -4.38
N ILE A 241 -2.27 -10.00 -4.96
CA ILE A 241 -1.24 -10.11 -5.99
C ILE A 241 0.15 -9.99 -5.36
N ASP A 242 1.02 -10.94 -5.68
CA ASP A 242 2.46 -10.83 -5.50
C ASP A 242 3.06 -10.13 -6.73
N TYR A 243 3.43 -8.86 -6.56
CA TYR A 243 3.95 -8.02 -7.63
C TYR A 243 5.35 -8.41 -8.08
N GLU A 244 6.11 -9.18 -7.32
CA GLU A 244 7.43 -9.67 -7.74
C GLU A 244 7.27 -10.73 -8.84
N LYS A 245 6.29 -11.63 -8.69
CA LYS A 245 6.00 -12.69 -9.66
C LYS A 245 5.10 -12.23 -10.81
N CYS A 246 4.30 -11.18 -10.60
CA CYS A 246 3.32 -10.72 -11.58
C CYS A 246 3.99 -10.12 -12.83
N ILE A 247 3.72 -10.69 -14.00
CA ILE A 247 4.22 -10.19 -15.30
C ILE A 247 3.26 -9.24 -16.03
N GLY A 248 2.12 -8.89 -15.41
CA GLY A 248 1.15 -7.98 -16.01
C GLY A 248 0.40 -8.55 -17.24
N CYS A 249 0.24 -9.87 -17.35
CA CYS A 249 -0.34 -10.49 -18.53
C CYS A 249 -1.85 -10.20 -18.75
N GLY A 250 -2.60 -9.88 -17.69
CA GLY A 250 -4.03 -9.56 -17.75
C GLY A 250 -5.00 -10.75 -17.87
N ILE A 251 -4.50 -11.99 -17.87
CA ILE A 251 -5.35 -13.21 -17.96
C ILE A 251 -6.34 -13.30 -16.79
N CYS A 252 -5.90 -12.88 -15.60
CA CYS A 252 -6.73 -12.83 -14.40
C CYS A 252 -7.97 -11.95 -14.60
N ALA A 253 -7.85 -10.82 -15.28
CA ALA A 253 -8.96 -9.91 -15.55
C ALA A 253 -9.99 -10.53 -16.50
N GLN A 254 -9.53 -11.22 -17.56
CA GLN A 254 -10.42 -11.91 -18.51
C GLN A 254 -11.21 -13.04 -17.86
N LYS A 255 -10.57 -13.79 -16.94
CA LYS A 255 -11.18 -14.96 -16.28
C LYS A 255 -12.00 -14.60 -15.06
N CYS A 256 -11.98 -13.35 -14.60
CA CYS A 256 -12.77 -12.92 -13.46
C CYS A 256 -14.25 -12.82 -13.86
N PRO A 257 -15.16 -13.63 -13.29
CA PRO A 257 -16.58 -13.60 -13.66
C PRO A 257 -17.26 -12.27 -13.29
N ARG A 258 -16.67 -11.51 -12.36
CA ARG A 258 -17.15 -10.19 -11.97
C ARG A 258 -16.56 -9.06 -12.80
N LYS A 259 -15.48 -9.31 -13.57
CA LYS A 259 -14.71 -8.27 -14.27
C LYS A 259 -14.22 -7.15 -13.32
N LEU A 260 -13.87 -7.53 -12.10
CA LEU A 260 -13.39 -6.62 -11.05
C LEU A 260 -11.95 -6.14 -11.32
N ILE A 261 -11.08 -7.02 -11.82
CA ILE A 261 -9.64 -6.76 -11.92
C ILE A 261 -9.39 -5.77 -13.05
N THR A 262 -8.71 -4.66 -12.74
CA THR A 262 -8.35 -3.62 -13.71
C THR A 262 -6.93 -3.86 -14.23
N VAL A 263 -6.72 -3.55 -15.51
CA VAL A 263 -5.44 -3.68 -16.20
C VAL A 263 -5.24 -2.47 -17.08
N ASP A 264 -4.09 -1.80 -16.96
CA ASP A 264 -3.77 -0.64 -17.79
C ASP A 264 -3.20 -1.11 -19.14
N GLY A 265 -3.90 -0.74 -20.22
CA GLY A 265 -3.58 -1.08 -21.61
C GLY A 265 -4.49 -2.12 -22.28
N LYS A 266 -4.30 -2.36 -23.59
CA LYS A 266 -5.02 -3.42 -24.34
C LYS A 266 -4.64 -4.79 -23.77
N VAL A 267 -5.62 -5.49 -23.20
CA VAL A 267 -5.48 -6.89 -22.81
C VAL A 267 -5.30 -7.72 -24.09
N PRO A 268 -4.22 -8.51 -24.25
CA PRO A 268 -4.06 -9.34 -25.42
C PRO A 268 -5.23 -10.33 -25.50
N GLU A 269 -5.92 -10.37 -26.64
CA GLU A 269 -6.91 -11.38 -26.92
C GLU A 269 -6.22 -12.74 -26.92
N VAL A 270 -6.60 -13.59 -25.96
CA VAL A 270 -6.12 -14.96 -25.93
C VAL A 270 -6.91 -15.71 -27.00
N LYS A 271 -6.30 -15.95 -28.17
CA LYS A 271 -6.70 -17.12 -28.97
C LYS A 271 -6.58 -18.32 -28.04
N PRO A 272 -7.64 -19.12 -27.84
CA PRO A 272 -7.65 -20.18 -26.84
C PRO A 272 -6.44 -21.07 -27.06
N ALA A 273 -5.53 -21.07 -26.08
CA ALA A 273 -4.43 -22.00 -26.06
C ALA A 273 -5.04 -23.41 -26.00
N ALA A 274 -4.64 -24.25 -26.95
CA ALA A 274 -5.03 -25.64 -26.99
C ALA A 274 -4.85 -26.27 -25.59
N PRO A 275 -5.81 -27.09 -25.13
CA PRO A 275 -5.78 -27.67 -23.80
C PRO A 275 -4.45 -28.40 -23.59
N LYS A 276 -3.73 -27.99 -22.53
CA LYS A 276 -2.58 -28.76 -22.04
C LYS A 276 -3.09 -30.14 -21.67
N ALA A 277 -2.44 -31.16 -22.23
CA ALA A 277 -2.74 -32.57 -21.97
C ALA A 277 -2.83 -32.82 -20.46
N ALA A 278 -3.89 -33.53 -20.06
CA ALA A 278 -4.10 -33.96 -18.70
C ALA A 278 -2.86 -34.70 -18.17
N PRO A 279 -2.45 -34.49 -16.90
CA PRO A 279 -1.51 -35.38 -16.27
C PRO A 279 -2.10 -36.79 -16.22
N ALA A 280 -1.28 -37.77 -16.63
CA ALA A 280 -1.63 -39.19 -16.67
C ALA A 280 -2.23 -39.63 -15.33
N ALA A 281 -3.35 -40.35 -15.43
CA ALA A 281 -4.07 -40.92 -14.30
C ALA A 281 -3.13 -41.73 -13.40
N ALA A 282 -3.16 -41.43 -12.11
CA ALA A 282 -2.60 -42.27 -11.07
C ALA A 282 -3.22 -43.67 -11.16
N ALA A 283 -2.37 -44.68 -11.13
CA ALA A 283 -2.74 -46.09 -11.16
C ALA A 283 -3.69 -46.44 -10.00
N ALA A 284 -4.80 -47.08 -10.33
CA ALA A 284 -5.78 -47.60 -9.39
C ALA A 284 -5.17 -48.72 -8.52
N PRO A 285 -5.55 -48.83 -7.23
CA PRO A 285 -5.23 -50.01 -6.43
C PRO A 285 -6.05 -51.22 -6.90
N LYS A 286 -5.38 -52.37 -7.05
CA LYS A 286 -5.98 -53.66 -7.42
C LYS A 286 -6.93 -54.13 -6.33
N ALA A 287 -8.20 -54.35 -6.68
CA ALA A 287 -9.17 -55.05 -5.86
C ALA A 287 -8.99 -56.57 -6.01
N GLU A 288 -8.94 -57.28 -4.88
CA GLU A 288 -8.97 -58.73 -4.76
C GLU A 288 -10.31 -59.32 -5.26
N ALA A 289 -10.21 -60.48 -5.91
CA ALA A 289 -11.34 -61.19 -6.51
C ALA A 289 -12.21 -61.90 -5.46
N PRO A 290 -13.56 -61.85 -5.56
CA PRO A 290 -14.43 -62.71 -4.77
C PRO A 290 -14.43 -64.15 -5.32
N LYS A 291 -14.26 -65.14 -4.43
CA LYS A 291 -14.48 -66.56 -4.71
C LYS A 291 -15.98 -66.84 -4.87
N ALA A 292 -16.32 -67.66 -5.87
CA ALA A 292 -17.66 -68.17 -6.12
C ALA A 292 -18.04 -69.25 -5.10
N GLU A 293 -19.20 -69.11 -4.47
CA GLU A 293 -19.92 -70.19 -3.77
C GLU A 293 -20.79 -70.96 -4.77
N ALA A 294 -20.72 -72.30 -4.68
CA ALA A 294 -21.55 -73.23 -5.43
C ALA A 294 -22.91 -73.44 -4.74
N PRO A 295 -24.00 -73.67 -5.49
CA PRO A 295 -25.34 -73.84 -4.93
C PRO A 295 -25.53 -75.22 -4.29
N ALA A 296 -26.25 -75.26 -3.16
CA ALA A 296 -26.69 -76.47 -2.49
C ALA A 296 -27.99 -77.01 -3.14
N GLU A 297 -27.99 -78.31 -3.45
CA GLU A 297 -29.16 -79.08 -3.87
C GLU A 297 -30.16 -79.30 -2.72
N PRO A 298 -31.46 -79.47 -3.02
CA PRO A 298 -32.49 -79.79 -2.04
C PRO A 298 -32.51 -81.30 -1.74
N LYS A 299 -32.71 -81.67 -0.47
CA LYS A 299 -33.12 -83.03 -0.08
C LYS A 299 -34.35 -82.99 0.80
N GLU A 300 -35.22 -83.95 0.50
CA GLU A 300 -36.46 -84.37 1.18
C GLU A 300 -36.32 -84.59 2.69
#